data_AF-A0A2P5MQU4-F1
#
_entry.id   AF-A0A2P5MQU4-F1
#
_cell.length_a   1.000
_cell.length_b   1.000
_cell.length_c   1.000
_cell.angle_alpha   90.00
_cell.angle_beta   90.00
_cell.angle_gamma   90.00
#
_symmetry.space_group_name_H-M   'P 1'
#
loop_
_entity.id
_entity.type
_entity.pdbx_description
1 polymer ?
#
loop_
_entity_poly.entity_id
_entity_poly.type
_entity_poly.pdbx_seq_one_letter_code
_entity_poly.pdbx_strand_id
1 'polypeptide(L)'
;MNIELLQGSLPVAEHPGLDSTDPRFADIATLAQDGQHAEAAALSEALLAEGIYDIRLICFFLYGYWLENGLASLLPVVDSLNNVLLDNWPAIGPEGNLNTSLEKSLDWLFRQILKKLQYEESKKSPLWQQWQTNAEVVEIDTILAAGEQLSDGITRQHPDKAAELTAQWSKIEQWLISLRQLTDSPLEQEPPEAAPESDGADQNLADKASQQVAQAH
;
A
#
# COMPACT_ATOMS: atom_id res chain seq x y z
N MET A 1 15.08 -0.05 1.87
CA MET A 1 15.13 -1.29 2.68
C MET A 1 15.13 -2.53 1.76
N ASN A 2 15.88 -3.59 2.10
CA ASN A 2 16.05 -4.80 1.29
C ASN A 2 15.03 -5.90 1.66
N ILE A 3 13.90 -5.94 0.95
CA ILE A 3 12.84 -6.93 1.20
C ILE A 3 13.24 -8.37 0.87
N GLU A 4 14.29 -8.57 0.07
CA GLU A 4 14.78 -9.90 -0.30
C GLU A 4 15.26 -10.70 0.92
N LEU A 5 15.58 -10.04 2.05
CA LEU A 5 15.90 -10.69 3.33
C LEU A 5 14.80 -11.62 3.85
N LEU A 6 13.56 -11.41 3.40
CA LEU A 6 12.39 -12.21 3.77
C LEU A 6 11.84 -13.04 2.61
N GLN A 7 12.54 -13.07 1.47
CA GLN A 7 12.16 -13.84 0.29
C GLN A 7 13.01 -15.10 0.17
N GLY A 8 12.38 -16.25 -0.05
CA GLY A 8 13.05 -17.54 -0.14
C GLY A 8 13.21 -18.24 1.20
N SER A 9 14.16 -19.19 1.28
CA SER A 9 14.35 -20.02 2.47
C SER A 9 15.18 -19.31 3.54
N LEU A 10 14.66 -19.27 4.76
CA LEU A 10 15.31 -18.68 5.92
C LEU A 10 16.03 -19.76 6.74
N PRO A 11 17.28 -19.54 7.17
CA PRO A 11 18.00 -20.50 7.99
C PRO A 11 17.34 -20.66 9.36
N VAL A 12 17.14 -21.92 9.78
CA VAL A 12 16.60 -22.26 11.10
C VAL A 12 17.71 -22.17 12.14
N ALA A 13 17.54 -21.30 13.13
CA ALA A 13 18.40 -21.21 14.31
C ALA A 13 17.84 -22.07 15.46
N GLU A 14 18.69 -22.46 16.42
CA GLU A 14 18.27 -23.21 17.61
C GLU A 14 17.33 -22.38 18.51
N HIS A 15 17.58 -21.07 18.62
CA HIS A 15 16.73 -20.11 19.32
C HIS A 15 16.44 -18.92 18.40
N PRO A 16 15.42 -19.03 17.54
CA PRO A 16 15.11 -17.96 16.59
C PRO A 16 14.54 -16.73 17.31
N GLY A 17 14.84 -15.55 16.75
CA GLY A 17 14.40 -14.25 17.26
C GLY A 17 15.15 -13.75 18.49
N LEU A 18 14.62 -12.69 19.11
CA LEU A 18 15.20 -12.06 20.29
C LEU A 18 14.41 -12.37 21.55
N ASP A 19 15.09 -12.44 22.69
CA ASP A 19 14.40 -12.44 23.98
C ASP A 19 13.60 -11.15 24.20
N SER A 20 12.50 -11.25 24.95
CA SER A 20 11.67 -10.08 25.28
C SER A 20 12.42 -9.00 26.09
N THR A 21 13.52 -9.38 26.75
CA THR A 21 14.40 -8.49 27.52
C THR A 21 15.64 -8.05 26.74
N ASP A 22 15.78 -8.41 25.46
CA ASP A 22 16.90 -7.95 24.65
C ASP A 22 16.82 -6.42 24.47
N PRO A 23 17.88 -5.67 24.83
CA PRO A 23 17.86 -4.21 24.74
C PRO A 23 17.67 -3.72 23.30
N ARG A 24 18.15 -4.46 22.29
CA ARG A 24 17.97 -4.10 20.88
C ARG A 24 16.50 -4.12 20.49
N PHE A 25 15.75 -5.13 20.95
CA PHE A 25 14.31 -5.17 20.73
C PHE A 25 13.60 -4.02 21.44
N ALA A 26 13.98 -3.73 22.69
CA ALA A 26 13.38 -2.65 23.46
C ALA A 26 13.55 -1.29 22.76
N ASP A 27 14.76 -0.97 22.30
CA ASP A 27 15.07 0.28 21.60
C ASP A 27 14.24 0.42 20.31
N ILE A 28 14.18 -0.64 19.49
CA ILE A 28 13.39 -0.66 18.25
C ILE A 28 11.89 -0.50 18.54
N ALA A 29 11.38 -1.19 19.56
CA ALA A 29 9.98 -1.10 19.95
C ALA A 29 9.61 0.32 20.41
N THR A 30 10.50 1.00 21.15
CA THR A 30 10.32 2.41 21.53
C THR A 30 10.25 3.30 20.30
N LEU A 31 11.16 3.16 19.34
CA LEU A 31 11.12 3.93 18.09
C LEU A 31 9.80 3.72 17.32
N ALA A 32 9.34 2.47 17.24
CA ALA A 32 8.07 2.16 16.59
C ALA A 32 6.85 2.77 17.32
N GLN A 33 6.89 2.83 18.65
CA GLN A 33 5.85 3.44 19.49
C GLN A 33 5.84 4.98 19.35
N ASP A 34 7.02 5.59 19.26
CA ASP A 34 7.19 7.04 19.14
C ASP A 34 6.95 7.54 17.69
N GLY A 35 6.62 6.64 16.77
CA GLY A 35 6.34 6.95 15.37
C GLY A 35 7.58 7.12 14.50
N GLN A 36 8.77 6.81 15.03
CA GLN A 36 10.04 6.79 14.30
C GLN A 36 10.17 5.51 13.47
N HIS A 37 9.18 5.26 12.60
CA HIS A 37 9.02 4.00 11.88
C HIS A 37 10.16 3.69 10.90
N ALA A 38 10.72 4.72 10.25
CA ALA A 38 11.84 4.53 9.33
C ALA A 38 13.10 4.05 10.08
N GLU A 39 13.36 4.59 11.27
CA GLU A 39 14.50 4.21 12.11
C GLU A 39 14.29 2.83 12.73
N ALA A 40 13.08 2.55 13.26
CA ALA A 40 12.72 1.23 13.75
C ALA A 40 12.90 0.15 12.67
N ALA A 41 12.47 0.44 11.45
CA ALA A 41 12.59 -0.49 10.33
C ALA A 41 14.04 -0.69 9.87
N ALA A 42 14.87 0.37 9.85
CA ALA A 42 16.29 0.25 9.52
C ALA A 42 17.07 -0.58 10.55
N LEU A 43 16.77 -0.43 11.84
CA LEU A 43 17.37 -1.25 12.89
C LEU A 43 16.85 -2.70 12.84
N SER A 44 15.57 -2.92 12.53
CA SER A 44 15.04 -4.25 12.26
C SER A 44 15.72 -4.89 11.06
N GLU A 45 15.91 -4.18 9.95
CA GLU A 45 16.62 -4.65 8.75
C GLU A 45 18.03 -5.15 9.09
N ALA A 46 18.77 -4.40 9.91
CA ALA A 46 20.12 -4.79 10.34
C ALA A 46 20.13 -6.14 11.07
N LEU A 47 19.16 -6.38 11.97
CA LEU A 47 19.05 -7.65 12.69
C LEU A 47 18.57 -8.80 11.79
N LEU A 48 17.67 -8.53 10.85
CA LEU A 48 17.23 -9.51 9.85
C LEU A 48 18.41 -9.93 8.94
N ALA A 49 19.28 -8.99 8.58
CA ALA A 49 20.49 -9.27 7.81
C ALA A 49 21.51 -10.13 8.58
N GLU A 50 21.46 -10.14 9.91
CA GLU A 50 22.22 -11.05 10.78
C GLU A 50 21.58 -12.43 10.93
N GLY A 51 20.43 -12.69 10.29
CA GLY A 51 19.68 -13.94 10.39
C GLY A 51 18.79 -14.03 11.65
N ILE A 52 18.53 -12.90 12.32
CA ILE A 52 17.66 -12.84 13.50
C ILE A 52 16.22 -12.62 13.03
N TYR A 53 15.53 -13.70 12.67
CA TYR A 53 14.14 -13.65 12.20
C TYR A 53 13.16 -13.65 13.38
N ASP A 54 12.83 -12.44 13.85
CA ASP A 54 11.82 -12.22 14.87
C ASP A 54 10.57 -11.60 14.25
N ILE A 55 9.39 -12.17 14.46
CA ILE A 55 8.14 -11.69 13.86
C ILE A 55 7.83 -10.23 14.19
N ARG A 56 8.28 -9.75 15.36
CA ARG A 56 8.08 -8.36 15.79
C ARG A 56 8.94 -7.42 14.95
N LEU A 57 10.21 -7.78 14.74
CA LEU A 57 11.15 -7.02 13.90
C LEU A 57 10.72 -7.05 12.43
N ILE A 58 10.29 -8.21 11.93
CA ILE A 58 9.73 -8.41 10.58
C ILE A 58 8.60 -7.41 10.34
N CYS A 59 7.64 -7.29 11.26
CA CYS A 59 6.52 -6.38 11.09
C CYS A 59 6.95 -4.90 11.09
N PHE A 60 7.91 -4.49 11.94
CA PHE A 60 8.46 -3.12 11.90
C PHE A 60 9.17 -2.84 10.58
N PHE A 61 10.00 -3.77 10.12
CA PHE A 61 10.71 -3.72 8.85
C PHE A 61 9.74 -3.57 7.67
N LEU A 62 8.74 -4.46 7.57
CA LEU A 62 7.76 -4.46 6.48
C LEU A 62 6.94 -3.17 6.42
N TYR A 63 6.57 -2.62 7.59
CA TYR A 63 5.89 -1.33 7.62
C TYR A 63 6.79 -0.19 7.11
N GLY A 64 8.05 -0.14 7.53
CA GLY A 64 9.00 0.86 7.03
C GLY A 64 9.25 0.73 5.53
N TYR A 65 9.42 -0.50 5.04
CA TYR A 65 9.57 -0.77 3.60
C TYR A 65 8.36 -0.26 2.83
N TRP A 66 7.15 -0.53 3.33
CA TRP A 66 5.92 -0.04 2.72
C TRP A 66 5.81 1.49 2.74
N LEU A 67 6.17 2.13 3.86
CA LEU A 67 6.17 3.58 3.96
C LEU A 67 7.13 4.25 2.97
N GLU A 68 8.29 3.64 2.72
CA GLU A 68 9.31 4.12 1.79
C GLU A 68 8.87 3.96 0.32
N ASN A 69 8.22 2.84 -0.01
CA ASN A 69 7.97 2.44 -1.41
C ASN A 69 6.50 2.63 -1.86
N GLY A 70 5.59 2.95 -0.96
CA GLY A 70 4.20 3.30 -1.27
C GLY A 70 3.31 2.10 -1.64
N LEU A 71 2.15 2.38 -2.23
CA LEU A 71 1.05 1.41 -2.38
C LEU A 71 1.45 0.11 -3.11
N ALA A 72 2.16 0.22 -4.24
CA ALA A 72 2.57 -0.96 -5.03
C ALA A 72 3.45 -1.94 -4.25
N SER A 73 4.16 -1.45 -3.23
CA SER A 73 5.01 -2.28 -2.37
C SER A 73 4.23 -3.16 -1.40
N LEU A 74 2.91 -3.01 -1.30
CA LEU A 74 2.06 -3.85 -0.48
C LEU A 74 2.08 -5.32 -0.94
N LEU A 75 2.21 -5.60 -2.23
CA LEU A 75 2.33 -6.97 -2.73
C LEU A 75 3.61 -7.66 -2.18
N PRO A 76 4.83 -7.12 -2.37
CA PRO A 76 6.04 -7.65 -1.75
C PRO A 76 5.94 -7.85 -0.22
N VAL A 77 5.21 -6.97 0.49
CA VAL A 77 4.97 -7.10 1.92
C VAL A 77 4.11 -8.31 2.24
N VAL A 78 3.01 -8.49 1.52
CA VAL A 78 2.11 -9.65 1.69
C VAL A 78 2.81 -10.94 1.32
N ASP A 79 3.57 -10.96 0.22
CA ASP A 79 4.35 -12.11 -0.21
C ASP A 79 5.41 -12.51 0.82
N SER A 80 6.07 -11.52 1.44
CA SER A 80 7.03 -11.77 2.52
C SER A 80 6.36 -12.37 3.76
N LEU A 81 5.18 -11.88 4.14
CA LEU A 81 4.39 -12.46 5.22
C LEU A 81 3.96 -13.90 4.89
N ASN A 82 3.52 -14.15 3.66
CA ASN A 82 3.18 -15.49 3.19
C ASN A 82 4.38 -16.44 3.30
N ASN A 83 5.54 -16.04 2.80
CA ASN A 83 6.76 -16.83 2.87
C ASN A 83 7.20 -17.13 4.33
N VAL A 84 7.04 -16.15 5.24
CA VAL A 84 7.29 -16.31 6.67
C VAL A 84 6.32 -17.30 7.32
N LEU A 85 5.02 -17.18 7.03
CA LEU A 85 3.97 -17.97 7.68
C LEU A 85 3.82 -19.39 7.11
N LEU A 86 4.01 -19.56 5.80
CA LEU A 86 3.71 -20.81 5.12
C LEU A 86 4.94 -21.69 4.93
N ASP A 87 6.09 -21.07 4.62
CA ASP A 87 7.28 -21.79 4.16
C ASP A 87 8.41 -21.80 5.18
N ASN A 88 8.52 -20.76 6.01
CA ASN A 88 9.67 -20.55 6.89
C ASN A 88 9.34 -20.51 8.39
N TRP A 89 8.14 -20.91 8.78
CA TRP A 89 7.68 -20.86 10.18
C TRP A 89 8.69 -21.39 11.22
N PRO A 90 9.42 -22.51 10.99
CA PRO A 90 10.42 -23.00 11.95
C PRO A 90 11.62 -22.07 12.18
N ALA A 91 11.90 -21.12 11.29
CA ALA A 91 12.97 -20.15 11.44
C ALA A 91 12.54 -18.90 12.24
N ILE A 92 11.26 -18.79 12.59
CA ILE A 92 10.69 -17.55 13.14
C ILE A 92 10.62 -17.61 14.65
N GLY A 93 11.14 -16.57 15.28
CA GLY A 93 11.03 -16.33 16.71
C GLY A 93 10.11 -15.16 17.04
N PRO A 94 9.95 -14.86 18.34
CA PRO A 94 10.62 -15.50 19.48
C PRO A 94 9.98 -16.84 19.89
N GLU A 95 10.79 -17.87 20.17
CA GLU A 95 10.33 -19.25 20.43
C GLU A 95 9.28 -19.36 21.57
N GLY A 96 9.55 -18.74 22.73
CA GLY A 96 8.73 -18.92 23.94
C GLY A 96 7.34 -18.25 23.91
N ASN A 97 7.12 -17.30 22.99
CA ASN A 97 5.90 -16.51 22.91
C ASN A 97 5.52 -16.15 21.47
N LEU A 98 5.87 -17.01 20.51
CA LEU A 98 5.71 -16.75 19.08
C LEU A 98 4.26 -16.38 18.71
N ASN A 99 3.28 -17.15 19.17
CA ASN A 99 1.86 -16.91 18.84
C ASN A 99 1.38 -15.54 19.33
N THR A 100 1.66 -15.20 20.60
CA THR A 100 1.33 -13.88 21.15
C THR A 100 2.08 -12.75 20.45
N SER A 101 3.35 -12.98 20.08
CA SER A 101 4.14 -12.00 19.32
C SER A 101 3.57 -11.81 17.92
N LEU A 102 3.18 -12.89 17.24
CA LEU A 102 2.56 -12.87 15.93
C LEU A 102 1.25 -12.07 15.98
N GLU A 103 0.34 -12.40 16.91
CA GLU A 103 -0.94 -11.72 17.07
C GLU A 103 -0.75 -10.20 17.21
N LYS A 104 0.10 -9.78 18.16
CA LYS A 104 0.34 -8.36 18.42
C LYS A 104 1.04 -7.65 17.25
N SER A 105 1.97 -8.32 16.59
CA SER A 105 2.76 -7.71 15.51
C SER A 105 1.94 -7.54 14.24
N LEU A 106 1.11 -8.54 13.88
CA LEU A 106 0.19 -8.43 12.74
C LEU A 106 -0.92 -7.41 12.99
N ASP A 107 -1.53 -7.41 14.19
CA ASP A 107 -2.53 -6.38 14.52
C ASP A 107 -1.92 -4.97 14.44
N TRP A 108 -0.71 -4.77 14.97
CA TRP A 108 0.00 -3.51 14.86
C TRP A 108 0.26 -3.13 13.40
N LEU A 109 0.83 -4.02 12.59
CA LEU A 109 1.18 -3.78 11.19
C LEU A 109 -0.05 -3.38 10.37
N PHE A 110 -1.12 -4.18 10.44
CA PHE A 110 -2.34 -3.94 9.68
C PHE A 110 -3.01 -2.64 10.11
N ARG A 111 -3.02 -2.32 11.41
CA ARG A 111 -3.54 -1.03 11.89
C ARG A 111 -2.73 0.14 11.36
N GLN A 112 -1.39 0.06 11.33
CA GLN A 112 -0.58 1.15 10.84
C GLN A 112 -0.77 1.38 9.33
N ILE A 113 -0.77 0.31 8.53
CA ILE A 113 -1.05 0.38 7.09
C ILE A 113 -2.43 1.01 6.86
N LEU A 114 -3.47 0.46 7.48
CA LEU A 114 -4.84 0.96 7.31
C LEU A 114 -4.97 2.42 7.73
N LYS A 115 -4.40 2.79 8.88
CA LYS A 115 -4.41 4.18 9.38
C LYS A 115 -3.77 5.13 8.38
N LYS A 116 -2.63 4.78 7.79
CA LYS A 116 -1.95 5.61 6.80
C LYS A 116 -2.77 5.72 5.51
N LEU A 117 -3.31 4.61 4.99
CA LEU A 117 -4.18 4.60 3.81
C LEU A 117 -5.39 5.55 3.99
N GLN A 118 -6.12 5.38 5.09
CA GLN A 118 -7.29 6.20 5.43
C GLN A 118 -6.92 7.67 5.68
N TYR A 119 -5.77 7.93 6.30
CA TYR A 119 -5.31 9.30 6.51
C TYR A 119 -5.09 10.02 5.18
N GLU A 120 -4.31 9.43 4.26
CA GLU A 120 -4.01 10.05 2.97
C GLU A 120 -5.29 10.27 2.14
N GLU A 121 -6.18 9.27 2.13
CA GLU A 121 -7.48 9.36 1.47
C GLU A 121 -8.37 10.47 2.06
N SER A 122 -8.47 10.55 3.39
CA SER A 122 -9.30 11.55 4.08
C SER A 122 -8.77 12.97 3.86
N LYS A 123 -7.45 13.13 3.75
CA LYS A 123 -6.80 14.41 3.49
C LYS A 123 -6.77 14.79 2.01
N LYS A 124 -7.14 13.87 1.11
CA LYS A 124 -6.98 14.03 -0.34
C LYS A 124 -5.58 14.54 -0.68
N SER A 125 -4.59 13.95 -0.02
CA SER A 125 -3.19 14.40 -0.11
C SER A 125 -2.62 14.18 -1.52
N PRO A 126 -1.47 14.78 -1.84
CA PRO A 126 -0.76 14.49 -3.10
C PRO A 126 -0.45 12.99 -3.25
N LEU A 127 -0.15 12.29 -2.15
CA LEU A 127 0.12 10.85 -2.17
C LEU A 127 -1.15 10.04 -2.51
N TRP A 128 -2.30 10.43 -1.98
CA TRP A 128 -3.58 9.84 -2.37
C TRP A 128 -3.89 10.05 -3.86
N GLN A 129 -3.70 11.28 -4.38
CA GLN A 129 -3.90 11.58 -5.80
C GLN A 129 -2.96 10.74 -6.69
N GLN A 130 -1.71 10.56 -6.25
CA GLN A 130 -0.75 9.69 -6.91
C GLN A 130 -1.25 8.24 -6.94
N TRP A 131 -1.78 7.71 -5.84
CA TRP A 131 -2.34 6.36 -5.81
C TRP A 131 -3.54 6.20 -6.76
N GLN A 132 -4.45 7.17 -6.81
CA GLN A 132 -5.58 7.11 -7.75
C GLN A 132 -5.14 7.10 -9.22
N THR A 133 -4.06 7.81 -9.53
CA THR A 133 -3.58 7.97 -10.92
C THR A 133 -2.73 6.79 -11.36
N ASN A 134 -1.91 6.25 -10.46
CA ASN A 134 -0.87 5.28 -10.82
C ASN A 134 -1.21 3.84 -10.45
N ALA A 135 -2.19 3.60 -9.57
CA ALA A 135 -2.57 2.24 -9.23
C ALA A 135 -3.22 1.57 -10.43
N GLU A 136 -2.74 0.38 -10.79
CA GLU A 136 -3.37 -0.43 -11.85
C GLU A 136 -4.33 -1.46 -11.25
N VAL A 137 -5.45 -1.70 -11.92
CA VAL A 137 -6.45 -2.71 -11.50
C VAL A 137 -5.80 -4.09 -11.32
N VAL A 138 -4.89 -4.46 -12.22
CA VAL A 138 -4.16 -5.74 -12.17
C VAL A 138 -3.25 -5.87 -10.94
N GLU A 139 -2.60 -4.78 -10.53
CA GLU A 139 -1.74 -4.77 -9.34
C GLU A 139 -2.60 -4.93 -8.08
N ILE A 140 -3.73 -4.23 -8.00
CA ILE A 140 -4.67 -4.35 -6.88
C ILE A 140 -5.23 -5.77 -6.79
N ASP A 141 -5.66 -6.35 -7.91
CA ASP A 141 -6.17 -7.72 -7.96
C ASP A 141 -5.11 -8.75 -7.53
N THR A 142 -3.84 -8.51 -7.87
CA THR A 142 -2.72 -9.37 -7.44
C THR A 142 -2.49 -9.27 -5.92
N ILE A 143 -2.56 -8.07 -5.35
CA ILE A 143 -2.48 -7.87 -3.88
C ILE A 143 -3.61 -8.60 -3.17
N LEU A 144 -4.85 -8.48 -3.68
CA LEU A 144 -6.02 -9.13 -3.10
C LEU A 144 -5.87 -10.66 -3.12
N ALA A 145 -5.44 -11.24 -4.23
CA ALA A 145 -5.19 -12.68 -4.34
C ALA A 145 -4.09 -13.17 -3.37
N ALA A 146 -3.02 -12.40 -3.18
CA ALA A 146 -1.99 -12.70 -2.19
C ALA A 146 -2.53 -12.58 -0.74
N GLY A 147 -3.48 -11.68 -0.51
CA GLY A 147 -4.17 -11.49 0.76
C GLY A 147 -5.04 -12.68 1.19
N GLU A 148 -5.64 -13.39 0.23
CA GLU A 148 -6.36 -14.64 0.49
C GLU A 148 -5.40 -15.70 1.07
N GLN A 149 -4.21 -15.86 0.47
CA GLN A 149 -3.18 -16.76 0.98
C GLN A 149 -2.66 -16.36 2.36
N LEU A 150 -2.56 -15.06 2.62
CA LEU A 150 -2.19 -14.54 3.93
C LEU A 150 -3.20 -14.92 5.00
N SER A 151 -4.49 -14.85 4.68
CA SER A 151 -5.56 -15.28 5.58
C SER A 151 -5.48 -16.78 5.90
N ASP A 152 -5.14 -17.61 4.92
CA ASP A 152 -4.90 -19.04 5.11
C ASP A 152 -3.65 -19.29 5.99
N GLY A 153 -2.56 -18.56 5.76
CA GLY A 153 -1.34 -18.64 6.56
C GLY A 153 -1.55 -18.26 8.02
N ILE A 154 -2.29 -17.17 8.27
CA ILE A 154 -2.69 -16.75 9.62
C ILE A 154 -3.54 -17.83 10.28
N THR A 155 -4.52 -18.39 9.55
CA THR A 155 -5.41 -19.43 10.08
C THR A 155 -4.65 -20.70 10.45
N ARG A 156 -3.66 -21.08 9.63
CA ARG A 156 -2.81 -22.24 9.86
C ARG A 156 -1.95 -22.08 11.11
N GLN A 157 -1.30 -20.92 11.28
CA GLN A 157 -0.34 -20.72 12.37
C GLN A 157 -1.00 -20.25 13.67
N HIS A 158 -2.16 -19.59 13.61
CA HIS A 158 -2.83 -19.04 14.78
C HIS A 158 -4.36 -19.23 14.74
N PRO A 159 -4.88 -20.48 14.70
CA PRO A 159 -6.30 -20.77 14.51
C PRO A 159 -7.22 -20.11 15.55
N ASP A 160 -6.78 -20.03 16.82
CA ASP A 160 -7.59 -19.48 17.92
C ASP A 160 -7.89 -17.97 17.79
N LYS A 161 -7.06 -17.24 17.03
CA LYS A 161 -7.17 -15.79 16.83
C LYS A 161 -7.31 -15.38 15.37
N ALA A 162 -7.37 -16.37 14.47
CA ALA A 162 -7.41 -16.15 13.03
C ALA A 162 -8.50 -15.18 12.63
N ALA A 163 -9.74 -15.36 13.12
CA ALA A 163 -10.87 -14.50 12.79
C ALA A 163 -10.66 -13.02 13.15
N GLU A 164 -9.94 -12.72 14.25
CA GLU A 164 -9.67 -11.35 14.66
C GLU A 164 -8.57 -10.72 13.79
N LEU A 165 -7.51 -11.47 13.49
CA LEU A 165 -6.40 -11.01 12.66
C LEU A 165 -6.80 -10.86 11.19
N THR A 166 -7.53 -11.82 10.62
CA THR A 166 -8.03 -11.74 9.25
C THR A 166 -9.06 -10.64 9.10
N ALA A 167 -9.89 -10.36 10.11
CA ALA A 167 -10.81 -9.22 10.09
C ALA A 167 -10.08 -7.86 10.00
N GLN A 168 -8.86 -7.75 10.54
CA GLN A 168 -8.05 -6.55 10.40
C GLN A 168 -7.47 -6.41 9.00
N TRP A 169 -6.96 -7.51 8.43
CA TRP A 169 -6.50 -7.55 7.05
C TRP A 169 -7.64 -7.24 6.06
N SER A 170 -8.83 -7.79 6.26
CA SER A 170 -9.98 -7.55 5.36
C SER A 170 -10.44 -6.09 5.30
N LYS A 171 -10.09 -5.25 6.28
CA LYS A 171 -10.32 -3.80 6.17
C LYS A 171 -9.41 -3.15 5.13
N ILE A 172 -8.17 -3.63 5.01
CA ILE A 172 -7.23 -3.20 3.97
C ILE A 172 -7.73 -3.70 2.61
N GLU A 173 -8.19 -4.95 2.51
CA GLU A 173 -8.80 -5.50 1.28
C GLU A 173 -10.01 -4.67 0.82
N GLN A 174 -10.92 -4.34 1.74
CA GLN A 174 -12.08 -3.48 1.42
C GLN A 174 -11.68 -2.09 0.93
N TRP A 175 -10.62 -1.51 1.50
CA TRP A 175 -10.06 -0.25 1.05
C TRP A 175 -9.48 -0.37 -0.37
N LEU A 176 -8.72 -1.43 -0.64
CA LEU A 176 -8.16 -1.73 -1.96
C LEU A 176 -9.26 -1.96 -3.01
N ILE A 177 -10.33 -2.67 -2.66
CA ILE A 177 -11.50 -2.87 -3.54
C ILE A 177 -12.14 -1.53 -3.90
N SER A 178 -12.24 -0.61 -2.94
CA SER A 178 -12.77 0.73 -3.17
C SER A 178 -11.86 1.55 -4.10
N LEU A 179 -10.54 1.50 -3.89
CA LEU A 179 -9.57 2.12 -4.79
C LEU A 179 -9.67 1.53 -6.20
N ARG A 180 -9.74 0.20 -6.33
CA ARG A 180 -9.90 -0.51 -7.60
C ARG A 180 -11.11 -0.01 -8.38
N GLN A 181 -12.25 0.18 -7.71
CA GLN A 181 -13.48 0.70 -8.33
C GLN A 181 -13.31 2.12 -8.84
N LEU A 182 -12.57 2.97 -8.12
CA LEU A 182 -12.25 4.32 -8.55
C LEU A 182 -11.32 4.33 -9.77
N THR A 183 -10.38 3.40 -9.85
CA THR A 183 -9.45 3.26 -10.99
C THR A 183 -10.13 2.70 -12.24
N ASP A 184 -11.06 1.76 -12.08
CA ASP A 184 -11.77 1.09 -13.19
C ASP A 184 -12.90 1.96 -13.78
N SER A 185 -13.42 2.91 -13.01
CA SER A 185 -14.42 3.84 -13.52
C SER A 185 -13.76 4.81 -14.52
N PRO A 186 -14.20 4.86 -15.79
CA PRO A 186 -13.74 5.88 -16.71
C PRO A 186 -14.00 7.22 -16.05
N LEU A 187 -12.96 8.05 -15.92
CA LEU A 187 -13.15 9.46 -15.64
C LEU A 187 -14.22 9.92 -16.63
N GLU A 188 -15.38 10.32 -16.12
CA GLU A 188 -16.34 11.13 -16.87
C GLU A 188 -15.54 12.37 -17.27
N GLN A 189 -14.95 12.32 -18.45
CA GLN A 189 -14.42 13.50 -19.11
C GLN A 189 -15.65 14.36 -19.31
N GLU A 190 -15.86 15.34 -18.43
CA GLU A 190 -16.80 16.42 -18.73
C GLU A 190 -16.47 16.88 -20.15
N PRO A 191 -17.41 16.76 -21.10
CA PRO A 191 -17.15 17.20 -22.45
C PRO A 191 -16.75 18.68 -22.36
N PRO A 192 -15.71 19.12 -23.07
CA PRO A 192 -15.27 20.50 -23.03
C PRO A 192 -16.49 21.38 -23.26
N GLU A 193 -16.80 22.22 -22.27
CA GLU A 193 -17.90 23.18 -22.30
C GLU A 193 -17.95 23.80 -23.69
N ALA A 194 -19.02 23.47 -24.43
CA ALA A 194 -19.14 23.85 -25.83
C ALA A 194 -18.94 25.37 -25.90
N ALA A 195 -17.86 25.76 -26.59
CA ALA A 195 -17.58 27.16 -26.84
C ALA A 195 -18.86 27.81 -27.35
N PRO A 196 -19.28 28.97 -26.80
CA PRO A 196 -20.52 29.61 -27.20
C PRO A 196 -20.48 29.80 -28.72
N GLU A 197 -21.48 29.21 -29.41
CA GLU A 197 -21.69 29.40 -30.83
C GLU A 197 -21.74 30.90 -31.09
N SER A 198 -20.70 31.43 -31.72
CA SER A 198 -20.74 32.78 -32.25
C SER A 198 -21.71 32.77 -33.42
N ASP A 199 -22.93 33.25 -33.16
CA ASP A 199 -23.96 33.58 -34.14
C ASP A 199 -23.39 34.63 -35.12
N GLY A 200 -22.70 34.14 -36.15
CA GLY A 200 -22.19 34.91 -37.27
C GLY A 200 -23.23 34.95 -38.38
N ALA A 201 -24.29 35.72 -38.15
CA ALA A 201 -25.32 35.98 -39.15
C ALA A 201 -24.75 36.67 -40.40
N ASP A 202 -25.04 36.06 -41.55
CA ASP A 202 -25.19 36.63 -42.89
C ASP A 202 -24.17 37.67 -43.38
N GLN A 203 -23.20 37.20 -44.16
CA GLN A 203 -22.61 37.99 -45.24
C GLN A 203 -22.81 37.29 -46.57
N ASN A 204 -23.95 37.54 -47.21
CA ASN A 204 -24.02 37.54 -48.67
C ASN A 204 -25.30 38.27 -49.15
N LEU A 205 -25.14 39.48 -49.69
CA LEU A 205 -25.94 40.10 -50.76
C LEU A 205 -25.88 41.64 -50.66
N ALA A 206 -24.99 42.28 -51.44
CA ALA A 206 -25.29 43.50 -52.19
C ALA A 206 -24.10 43.95 -53.04
N ASP A 207 -23.56 43.06 -53.87
CA ASP A 207 -22.69 43.48 -54.98
C ASP A 207 -23.57 43.80 -56.19
N LYS A 208 -24.23 44.97 -56.14
CA LYS A 208 -24.98 45.58 -57.26
C LYS A 208 -25.17 47.08 -57.01
N ALA A 209 -24.11 47.86 -57.22
CA ALA A 209 -24.20 49.29 -57.53
C ALA A 209 -23.00 49.77 -58.35
N SER A 210 -22.66 49.02 -59.41
CA SER A 210 -21.91 49.59 -60.53
C SER A 210 -22.91 50.10 -61.57
N GLN A 211 -23.33 51.36 -61.44
CA GLN A 211 -23.66 52.23 -62.59
C GLN A 211 -23.85 53.69 -62.13
N GLN A 212 -23.08 54.56 -62.79
CA GLN A 212 -23.38 55.97 -63.08
C GLN A 212 -23.33 57.00 -61.95
N VAL A 213 -22.17 57.65 -61.84
CA VAL A 213 -22.10 59.13 -61.79
C VAL A 213 -21.01 59.60 -62.77
N ALA A 214 -21.48 60.24 -63.85
CA ALA A 214 -20.96 61.42 -64.56
C ALA A 214 -19.43 61.55 -64.76
N GLN A 215 -18.87 61.59 -65.98
CA GLN A 215 -19.00 62.70 -66.93
C GLN A 215 -19.23 64.07 -66.28
N ALA A 216 -18.18 64.69 -65.75
CA ALA A 216 -17.97 66.14 -65.84
C ALA A 216 -16.49 66.49 -65.52
N HIS A 217 -15.86 67.12 -66.52
CA HIS A 217 -14.53 67.74 -66.57
C HIS A 217 -13.31 66.86 -66.86
#